data_AF-A0A134AP54-F1
#
_entry.id   AF-A0A134AP54-F1
#
_cell.length_a   1.000
_cell.length_b   1.000
_cell.length_c   1.000
_cell.angle_alpha   90.00
_cell.angle_beta   90.00
_cell.angle_gamma   90.00
#
_symmetry.space_group_name_H-M   'P 1'
#
loop_
_entity.id
_entity.type
_entity.pdbx_description
1 polymer ?
#
loop_
_entity_poly.entity_id
_entity_poly.type
_entity_poly.pdbx_seq_one_letter_code
_entity_poly.pdbx_strand_id
1 'polypeptide(L)'
;MNIVGFSNWLLSKGHNKKTTSDIVSRLKRIDKEILYSDMHTNIDEQYNLDLCKGLLNLLSRDKDNKNNVLRNTNLPINKPEISNYKSSLNKYLKYLESDI
;
A
#
# COMPACT_ATOMS: atom_id res chain seq x y z
N MET A 1 0.69 -0.95 -11.75
CA MET A 1 1.54 -1.48 -10.66
C MET A 1 2.15 -2.83 -11.09
N ASN A 2 3.48 -2.95 -11.15
CA ASN A 2 4.16 -4.19 -11.60
C ASN A 2 4.21 -5.27 -10.49
N ILE A 3 3.12 -6.03 -10.34
CA ILE A 3 3.01 -7.08 -9.30
C ILE A 3 3.95 -8.26 -9.53
N VAL A 4 4.19 -8.66 -10.78
CA VAL A 4 5.05 -9.81 -11.09
C VAL A 4 6.50 -9.49 -10.71
N GLY A 5 6.99 -8.32 -11.14
CA GLY A 5 8.32 -7.82 -10.76
C GLY A 5 8.47 -7.72 -9.24
N PHE A 6 7.50 -7.09 -8.57
CA PHE A 6 7.53 -6.95 -7.12
C PHE A 6 7.52 -8.30 -6.38
N SER A 7 6.72 -9.26 -6.83
CA SER A 7 6.69 -10.60 -6.25
C SER A 7 8.04 -11.30 -6.37
N ASN A 8 8.68 -11.22 -7.53
CA ASN A 8 10.00 -11.79 -7.75
C ASN A 8 11.07 -11.09 -6.90
N TRP A 9 10.99 -9.78 -6.77
CA TRP A 9 11.87 -8.99 -5.90
C TRP A 9 11.71 -9.39 -4.42
N LEU A 10 10.49 -9.59 -3.92
CA LEU A 10 10.28 -10.05 -2.54
C LEU A 10 10.92 -11.43 -2.29
N LEU A 11 10.77 -12.35 -3.25
CA LEU A 11 11.39 -13.68 -3.18
C LEU A 11 12.93 -13.57 -3.19
N SER A 12 13.50 -12.69 -4.01
CA SER A 12 14.96 -12.48 -4.05
C SER A 12 15.52 -11.84 -2.77
N LYS A 13 14.69 -11.11 -2.01
CA LYS A 13 15.01 -10.61 -0.66
C LYS A 13 14.81 -11.66 0.45
N GLY A 14 14.51 -12.91 0.11
CA GLY A 14 14.42 -14.03 1.05
C GLY A 14 13.05 -14.21 1.71
N HIS A 15 12.01 -13.51 1.27
CA HIS A 15 10.65 -13.80 1.72
C HIS A 15 10.15 -15.14 1.16
N ASN A 16 9.40 -15.90 1.97
CA ASN A 16 8.77 -17.12 1.50
C ASN A 16 7.49 -16.82 0.69
N LYS A 17 7.02 -17.82 -0.09
CA LYS A 17 5.85 -17.68 -0.98
C LYS A 17 4.58 -17.20 -0.26
N LYS A 18 4.32 -17.68 0.97
CA LYS A 18 3.14 -17.28 1.76
C LYS A 18 3.22 -15.81 2.14
N THR A 19 4.35 -15.38 2.72
CA THR A 19 4.58 -13.98 3.09
C THR A 19 4.53 -13.05 1.87
N THR A 20 5.12 -13.44 0.75
CA THR A 20 5.04 -12.69 -0.52
C THR A 20 3.59 -12.54 -0.97
N SER A 21 2.80 -13.62 -0.98
CA SER A 21 1.38 -13.59 -1.34
C SER A 21 0.57 -12.66 -0.43
N ASP A 22 0.81 -12.71 0.89
CA ASP A 22 0.14 -11.85 1.86
C ASP A 22 0.46 -10.36 1.64
N ILE A 23 1.73 -10.03 1.35
CA ILE A 23 2.17 -8.66 1.05
C ILE A 23 1.50 -8.16 -0.24
N VAL A 24 1.56 -8.95 -1.32
CA VAL A 24 0.96 -8.62 -2.61
C VAL A 24 -0.55 -8.43 -2.50
N SER A 25 -1.22 -9.30 -1.73
CA SER A 25 -2.67 -9.21 -1.54
C SER A 25 -3.08 -7.93 -0.81
N ARG A 26 -2.34 -7.52 0.22
CA ARG A 26 -2.59 -6.24 0.90
C ARG A 26 -2.34 -5.04 -0.02
N LEU A 27 -1.28 -5.10 -0.83
CA LEU A 27 -0.96 -4.03 -1.78
C LEU A 27 -2.07 -3.88 -2.84
N LYS A 28 -2.51 -4.98 -3.45
CA LYS A 28 -3.65 -4.98 -4.39
C LYS A 28 -4.93 -4.43 -3.76
N ARG A 29 -5.17 -4.75 -2.48
CA ARG A 29 -6.32 -4.22 -1.76
C ARG A 29 -6.20 -2.71 -1.52
N ILE A 30 -5.02 -2.18 -1.19
CA ILE A 30 -4.82 -0.72 -1.13
C ILE A 30 -5.18 -0.11 -2.48
N ASP A 31 -4.53 -0.57 -3.55
CA ASP A 31 -4.69 -0.04 -4.90
C ASP A 31 -6.16 -0.02 -5.35
N LYS A 32 -6.87 -1.12 -5.12
CA LYS A 32 -8.31 -1.23 -5.40
C LYS A 32 -9.14 -0.25 -4.58
N GLU A 33 -8.92 -0.21 -3.27
CA GLU A 33 -9.75 0.59 -2.37
C GLU A 33 -9.54 2.09 -2.59
N ILE A 34 -8.33 2.55 -2.91
CA ILE A 34 -8.07 3.97 -3.22
C ILE A 34 -8.66 4.37 -4.58
N LEU A 35 -8.64 3.47 -5.57
CA LEU A 35 -9.21 3.70 -6.90
C LEU A 35 -10.73 3.92 -6.86
N TYR A 36 -11.41 3.19 -5.98
CA TYR A 36 -12.86 3.29 -5.81
C TYR A 36 -13.28 4.20 -4.63
N SER A 37 -12.33 4.87 -3.98
CA SER A 37 -12.61 5.89 -2.97
C SER A 37 -12.72 7.28 -3.58
N ASP A 38 -13.00 8.29 -2.74
CA ASP A 38 -13.00 9.69 -3.13
C ASP A 38 -11.64 10.17 -3.68
N MET A 39 -10.54 9.43 -3.46
CA MET A 39 -9.23 9.75 -4.04
C MET A 39 -9.14 9.48 -5.55
N HIS A 40 -9.93 8.53 -6.07
CA HIS A 40 -9.98 8.12 -7.47
C HIS A 40 -8.61 8.06 -8.17
N THR A 41 -7.68 7.32 -7.59
CA THR A 41 -6.27 7.23 -8.04
C THR A 41 -5.73 5.82 -7.82
N ASN A 42 -4.53 5.52 -8.32
CA ASN A 42 -3.81 4.26 -8.05
C ASN A 42 -2.42 4.51 -7.43
N ILE A 43 -1.75 3.44 -6.99
CA ILE A 43 -0.47 3.54 -6.29
C ILE A 43 0.64 4.15 -7.18
N ASP A 44 0.67 3.82 -8.48
CA ASP A 44 1.71 4.34 -9.38
C ASP A 44 1.53 5.85 -9.62
N GLU A 45 0.29 6.33 -9.74
CA GLU A 45 -0.03 7.76 -9.81
C GLU A 45 0.36 8.50 -8.54
N GLN A 46 0.02 7.95 -7.36
CA GLN A 46 0.42 8.53 -6.07
C GLN A 46 1.95 8.54 -5.91
N TYR A 47 2.65 7.53 -6.42
CA TYR A 47 4.11 7.50 -6.42
C TYR A 47 4.68 8.65 -7.24
N ASN A 48 4.17 8.87 -8.45
CA ASN A 48 4.59 9.97 -9.32
C ASN A 48 4.22 11.36 -8.77
N LEU A 49 3.12 11.45 -8.01
CA LEU A 49 2.64 12.69 -7.41
C LEU A 49 3.51 13.12 -6.21
N ASP A 50 3.70 12.24 -5.23
CA ASP A 50 4.35 12.59 -3.96
C ASP A 50 5.12 11.45 -3.30
N LEU A 51 5.52 10.44 -4.07
CA LEU A 51 6.14 9.20 -3.55
C LEU A 51 5.23 8.49 -2.53
N CYS A 52 3.92 8.58 -2.72
CA CYS A 52 2.88 8.04 -1.84
C CYS A 52 2.91 8.61 -0.40
N LYS A 53 3.48 9.79 -0.15
CA LYS A 53 3.55 10.38 1.21
C LYS A 53 2.16 10.64 1.79
N GLY A 54 1.26 11.21 1.00
CA GLY A 54 -0.14 11.44 1.39
C GLY A 54 -0.86 10.13 1.69
N LEU A 55 -0.72 9.13 0.82
CA LEU A 55 -1.31 7.80 1.03
C LEU A 55 -0.74 7.10 2.28
N LEU A 56 0.57 7.15 2.51
CA LEU A 56 1.21 6.62 3.71
C LEU A 56 0.71 7.30 5.00
N ASN A 57 0.42 8.60 4.92
CA ASN A 57 -0.19 9.34 6.03
C ASN A 57 -1.62 8.85 6.29
N LEU A 58 -2.44 8.67 5.24
CA LEU A 58 -3.81 8.15 5.36
C LEU A 58 -3.87 6.71 5.91
N LEU A 59 -2.85 5.89 5.62
CA LEU A 59 -2.69 4.54 6.19
C LEU A 59 -2.05 4.52 7.59
N SER A 60 -1.74 5.69 8.16
CA SER A 60 -1.24 5.77 9.53
C SER A 60 -2.38 5.71 10.53
N ARG A 61 -2.10 5.15 11.71
CA ARG A 61 -3.09 5.07 12.78
C ARG A 61 -3.22 6.45 13.44
N ASP A 62 -4.15 7.24 12.95
CA ASP A 62 -4.58 8.50 13.58
C ASP A 62 -6.06 8.39 13.95
N LYS A 63 -6.31 8.15 15.23
CA LYS A 63 -7.67 7.94 15.76
C LYS A 63 -8.54 9.20 15.64
N ASP A 64 -7.92 10.37 15.50
CA ASP A 64 -8.60 11.66 15.51
C ASP A 64 -8.81 12.24 14.10
N ASN A 65 -8.25 11.60 13.07
CA ASN A 65 -8.48 11.98 11.68
C ASN A 65 -9.87 11.53 11.19
N LYS A 66 -10.90 12.23 11.67
CA LYS A 66 -12.31 12.01 11.29
C LYS A 66 -12.56 12.24 9.80
N ASN A 67 -11.71 13.03 9.15
CA ASN A 67 -11.81 13.40 7.73
C ASN A 67 -10.93 12.52 6.83
N ASN A 68 -10.46 11.37 7.32
CA ASN A 68 -9.70 10.43 6.50
C ASN A 68 -10.58 9.93 5.35
N VAL A 69 -10.24 10.31 4.11
CA VAL A 69 -10.97 9.95 2.88
C VAL A 69 -11.05 8.43 2.65
N LEU A 70 -10.18 7.64 3.28
CA LEU A 70 -10.21 6.18 3.21
C LEU A 70 -11.16 5.54 4.23
N ARG A 71 -11.83 6.32 5.10
CA ARG A 71 -12.66 5.79 6.19
C ARG A 71 -13.88 5.00 5.71
N ASN A 72 -14.35 5.27 4.49
CA ASN A 72 -15.46 4.55 3.85
C ASN A 72 -15.01 3.34 3.01
N THR A 73 -13.71 3.06 2.97
CA THR A 73 -13.16 1.88 2.27
C THR A 73 -13.23 0.64 3.16
N ASN A 74 -12.99 -0.53 2.58
CA ASN A 74 -12.82 -1.76 3.34
C ASN A 74 -11.42 -1.89 3.96
N LEU A 75 -10.57 -0.87 3.90
CA LEU A 75 -9.29 -0.88 4.61
C LEU A 75 -9.54 -0.83 6.12
N PRO A 76 -8.72 -1.50 6.94
CA PRO A 76 -8.88 -1.51 8.39
C PRO A 76 -8.38 -0.20 9.03
N ILE A 77 -8.85 0.96 8.54
CA ILE A 77 -8.48 2.29 9.04
C ILE A 77 -8.75 2.34 10.54
N ASN A 78 -7.81 2.92 11.29
CA ASN A 78 -7.81 3.00 12.76
C ASN A 78 -7.75 1.67 13.52
N LYS A 79 -7.59 0.52 12.83
CA LYS A 79 -7.32 -0.78 13.47
C LYS A 79 -5.83 -1.11 13.45
N PRO A 80 -5.31 -1.94 14.39
CA PRO A 80 -3.90 -2.31 14.43
C PRO A 80 -3.36 -2.90 13.12
N GLU A 81 -4.20 -3.62 12.38
CA GLU A 81 -3.84 -4.30 11.14
C GLU A 81 -3.46 -3.33 10.01
N ILE A 82 -3.83 -2.04 10.07
CA ILE A 82 -3.45 -1.05 9.04
C ILE A 82 -1.94 -0.91 8.90
N SER A 83 -1.20 -1.16 9.98
CA SER A 83 0.26 -1.21 9.97
C SER A 83 0.82 -2.23 8.98
N ASN A 84 0.15 -3.37 8.77
CA ASN A 84 0.54 -4.39 7.81
C ASN A 84 0.34 -3.93 6.36
N TYR A 85 -0.71 -3.14 6.12
CA TYR A 85 -0.98 -2.52 4.81
C TYR A 85 0.08 -1.47 4.50
N LYS A 86 0.35 -0.55 5.45
CA LYS A 86 1.43 0.43 5.34
C LYS A 86 2.80 -0.24 5.12
N SER A 87 3.09 -1.32 5.84
CA SER A 87 4.32 -2.11 5.67
C SER A 87 4.43 -2.77 4.29
N SER A 88 3.30 -3.17 3.70
CA SER A 88 3.26 -3.75 2.34
C SER A 88 3.50 -2.66 1.28
N LEU A 89 2.88 -1.49 1.43
CA LEU A 89 3.13 -0.34 0.56
C LEU A 89 4.60 0.10 0.61
N ASN A 90 5.17 0.28 1.81
CA ASN A 90 6.59 0.63 1.96
C ASN A 90 7.55 -0.35 1.27
N LYS A 91 7.23 -1.65 1.24
CA LYS A 91 8.04 -2.62 0.50
C LYS A 91 7.95 -2.39 -1.00
N TYR A 92 6.78 -2.05 -1.51
CA TYR A 92 6.61 -1.72 -2.92
C TYR A 92 7.38 -0.45 -3.31
N LEU A 93 7.35 0.58 -2.46
CA LEU A 93 8.13 1.80 -2.67
C LEU A 93 9.64 1.52 -2.74
N LYS A 94 10.16 0.69 -1.83
CA LYS A 94 11.56 0.24 -1.87
C LYS A 94 11.90 -0.56 -3.13
N TYR A 95 10.94 -1.31 -3.67
CA TYR A 95 11.12 -2.01 -4.94
C TYR A 95 11.27 -1.02 -6.09
N LEU A 96 10.39 -0.01 -6.17
CA LEU A 96 10.46 1.05 -7.17
C LEU A 96 11.78 1.84 -7.09
N GLU A 97 12.25 2.15 -5.89
CA GLU A 97 13.55 2.81 -5.67
C GLU A 97 14.75 1.94 -6.08
N SER A 98 14.62 0.61 -6.10
CA SER A 98 15.71 -0.31 -6.47
C SER A 98 15.81 -0.62 -7.96
N ASP A 99 14.77 -0.27 -8.73
CA ASP A 99 14.71 -0.41 -10.19
C ASP A 99 15.12 0.91 -10.91
N ILE A 100 15.56 1.93 -10.15
CA ILE A 100 16.17 3.19 -10.64
C ILE A 100 17.69 3.09 -10.43
#